data_AF-A0A1F6PGX6-F1
#
_entry.id   AF-A0A1F6PGX6-F1
#
_cell.length_a   1.000
_cell.length_b   1.000
_cell.length_c   1.000
_cell.angle_alpha   90.00
_cell.angle_beta   90.00
_cell.angle_gamma   90.00
#
_symmetry.space_group_name_H-M   'P 1'
#
loop_
_entity.id
_entity.type
_entity.pdbx_description
1 polymer ?
#
loop_
_entity_poly.entity_id
_entity_poly.type
_entity_poly.pdbx_seq_one_letter_code
_entity_poly.pdbx_strand_id
1 'polypeptide(L)'
;MFVIVTFDIVQAPTRREMGRRIYRVAKVMKAFGHRVQKSVFECHLDNPQIETLKMRIMMEINIELGDNVRFYKVCNSCFEKIEVLGMEGVTEDQEVYIF
;
A
#
# COMPACT_ATOMS: atom_id res chain seq x y z
N MET A 1 -4.93 -3.54 -12.96
CA MET A 1 -5.99 -2.67 -12.38
C MET A 1 -5.34 -1.75 -11.37
N PHE A 2 -5.73 -0.48 -11.29
CA PHE A 2 -5.19 0.44 -10.29
C PHE A 2 -5.82 0.20 -8.92
N VAL A 3 -4.99 0.10 -7.89
CA VAL A 3 -5.44 -0.16 -6.52
C VAL A 3 -4.68 0.76 -5.57
N ILE A 4 -5.43 1.55 -4.80
CA ILE A 4 -4.88 2.30 -3.68
C ILE A 4 -4.95 1.40 -2.44
N VAL A 5 -3.81 1.17 -1.81
CA VAL A 5 -3.68 0.38 -0.60
C VAL A 5 -3.28 1.30 0.55
N THR A 6 -4.10 1.34 1.59
CA THR A 6 -3.82 2.15 2.79
C THR A 6 -3.66 1.25 3.99
N PHE A 7 -2.82 1.66 4.93
CA PHE A 7 -2.74 1.01 6.24
C PHE A 7 -2.85 2.01 7.38
N ASP A 8 -3.30 1.51 8.52
CA ASP A 8 -3.27 2.19 9.79
C ASP A 8 -2.90 1.18 10.87
N ILE A 9 -1.68 1.34 11.40
CA ILE A 9 -1.09 0.46 12.40
C ILE A 9 -1.26 1.14 13.75
N VAL A 10 -2.01 0.49 14.62
CA VAL A 10 -2.36 1.05 15.93
C VAL A 10 -1.14 1.07 16.86
N GLN A 11 -1.24 1.87 17.93
CA GLN A 11 -0.20 1.92 18.94
C GLN A 11 0.02 0.53 19.57
N ALA A 12 1.30 0.18 19.72
CA ALA A 12 1.74 -1.00 20.45
C ALA A 12 2.24 -0.60 21.85
N PRO A 13 2.42 -1.54 22.78
CA PRO A 13 2.98 -1.26 24.11
C PRO A 13 4.29 -0.48 24.05
N THR A 14 5.11 -0.70 23.01
CA THR A 14 6.29 0.12 22.73
C THR A 14 6.28 0.76 21.34
N ARG A 15 6.84 1.97 21.22
CA ARG A 15 7.06 2.63 19.91
C ARG A 15 7.91 1.78 18.96
N ARG A 16 8.85 1.00 19.50
CA ARG A 16 9.74 0.14 18.71
C ARG A 16 8.96 -1.00 18.03
N GLU A 17 8.03 -1.62 18.74
CA GLU A 17 7.18 -2.68 18.18
C GLU A 17 6.26 -2.15 17.08
N MET A 18 5.61 -1.02 17.34
CA MET A 18 4.79 -0.33 16.33
C MET A 18 5.60 -0.01 15.08
N GLY A 19 6.80 0.58 15.25
CA GLY A 19 7.70 0.90 14.14
C GLY A 19 8.14 -0.33 13.34
N ARG A 20 8.37 -1.47 14.00
CA ARG A 20 8.68 -2.74 13.32
C ARG A 20 7.50 -3.24 12.48
N ARG A 21 6.27 -3.20 12.99
CA ARG A 21 5.08 -3.60 12.20
C ARG A 21 4.90 -2.71 10.98
N ILE A 22 4.96 -1.39 11.16
CA ILE A 22 4.90 -0.41 10.04
C ILE A 22 5.98 -0.72 9.00
N TYR A 23 7.21 -0.97 9.42
CA TYR A 23 8.30 -1.28 8.51
C TYR A 23 8.03 -2.56 7.69
N ARG A 24 7.58 -3.64 8.34
CA ARG A 24 7.33 -4.91 7.65
C ARG A 24 6.16 -4.81 6.66
N VAL A 25 5.05 -4.19 7.07
CA VAL A 25 3.91 -3.93 6.19
C VAL A 25 4.33 -3.07 4.98
N ALA A 26 5.04 -1.97 5.22
CA ALA A 26 5.52 -1.10 4.15
C ALA A 26 6.52 -1.83 3.23
N LYS A 27 7.38 -2.69 3.78
CA LYS A 27 8.33 -3.49 2.98
C LYS A 27 7.60 -4.46 2.05
N VAL A 28 6.54 -5.11 2.53
CA VAL A 28 5.69 -5.96 1.70
C VAL A 28 5.04 -5.14 0.58
N MET A 29 4.38 -4.03 0.92
CA MET A 29 3.66 -3.21 -0.07
C MET A 29 4.58 -2.59 -1.14
N LYS A 30 5.81 -2.22 -0.78
CA LYS A 30 6.83 -1.71 -1.73
C LYS A 30 7.19 -2.71 -2.84
N ALA A 31 6.96 -4.01 -2.64
CA ALA A 31 7.19 -5.02 -3.67
C ALA A 31 6.06 -5.08 -4.73
N PHE A 32 4.96 -4.36 -4.52
CA PHE A 32 3.75 -4.41 -5.34
C PHE A 32 3.31 -3.01 -5.84
N GLY A 33 3.97 -1.94 -5.40
CA GLY A 33 3.60 -0.59 -5.78
C GLY A 33 4.46 0.49 -5.14
N HIS A 34 4.04 1.74 -5.32
CA HIS A 34 4.78 2.93 -4.95
C HIS A 34 4.19 3.56 -3.70
N ARG A 35 5.05 3.93 -2.75
CA ARG A 35 4.65 4.57 -1.51
C ARG A 35 4.51 6.07 -1.74
N VAL A 36 3.28 6.55 -1.91
CA VAL A 36 2.98 7.96 -2.21
C VAL A 36 2.73 8.80 -0.95
N GLN A 37 2.35 8.17 0.16
CA GLN A 37 2.25 8.85 1.47
C GLN A 37 2.78 7.96 2.60
N LYS A 38 2.79 8.49 3.83
CA LYS A 38 3.28 7.75 5.01
C LYS A 38 2.62 6.37 5.13
N SER A 39 1.34 6.23 4.80
CA SER A 39 0.65 4.93 4.89
C SER A 39 -0.27 4.65 3.70
N VAL A 40 0.04 5.23 2.53
CA VAL A 40 -0.71 5.03 1.28
C VAL A 40 0.23 4.58 0.18
N PHE A 41 -0.21 3.57 -0.56
CA PHE A 41 0.48 2.95 -1.67
C PHE A 41 -0.41 2.92 -2.91
N GLU A 42 0.18 3.20 -4.06
CA GLU A 42 -0.46 3.08 -5.38
C GLU A 42 0.12 1.86 -6.09
N CYS A 43 -0.75 0.95 -6.54
CA CYS A 43 -0.33 -0.34 -7.08
C CYS A 43 -1.09 -0.67 -8.38
N HIS A 44 -0.37 -1.16 -9.39
CA HIS A 44 -0.94 -1.72 -10.62
C HIS A 44 -0.98 -3.25 -10.48
N LEU A 45 -2.12 -3.78 -10.05
CA LEU A 45 -2.26 -5.20 -9.70
C LEU A 45 -3.35 -5.91 -10.49
N ASP A 46 -3.15 -7.19 -10.77
CA ASP A 46 -4.20 -8.13 -11.12
C ASP A 46 -4.81 -8.81 -9.87
N ASN A 47 -5.87 -9.62 -10.05
CA ASN A 47 -6.53 -10.28 -8.93
C ASN A 47 -5.60 -11.27 -8.19
N PRO A 48 -4.82 -12.15 -8.85
CA PRO A 48 -3.85 -13.01 -8.19
C PRO A 48 -2.81 -12.25 -7.34
N GLN A 49 -2.29 -11.13 -7.84
CA GLN A 49 -1.35 -10.28 -7.11
C GLN A 49 -2.01 -9.63 -5.90
N ILE A 50 -3.27 -9.21 -6.01
CA ILE A 50 -4.04 -8.69 -4.86
C ILE A 50 -4.18 -9.75 -3.76
N GLU A 51 -4.54 -10.98 -4.10
CA GLU A 51 -4.66 -12.05 -3.10
C GLU A 51 -3.30 -12.39 -2.47
N THR A 52 -2.24 -12.40 -3.28
CA THR A 52 -0.86 -12.57 -2.76
C THR A 52 -0.48 -11.45 -1.79
N LEU A 53 -0.78 -10.20 -2.13
CA LEU A 53 -0.50 -9.04 -1.28
C LEU A 53 -1.30 -9.10 0.02
N LYS A 54 -2.59 -9.45 -0.04
CA LYS A 54 -3.43 -9.66 1.16
C LYS A 54 -2.84 -10.72 2.09
N MET A 55 -2.46 -11.88 1.55
CA MET A 55 -1.85 -12.96 2.33
C MET A 55 -0.56 -12.50 3.01
N ARG A 56 0.33 -11.81 2.29
CA ARG A 56 1.60 -11.32 2.87
C ARG A 56 1.37 -10.25 3.93
N ILE A 57 0.42 -9.34 3.75
CA ILE A 57 0.06 -8.33 4.75
C ILE A 57 -0.53 -8.97 6.00
N MET A 58 -1.39 -9.99 5.84
CA MET A 58 -2.02 -10.71 6.95
C MET A 58 -0.99 -11.33 7.92
N MET A 59 0.18 -11.72 7.41
CA MET A 59 1.28 -12.23 8.24
C MET A 59 2.00 -11.15 9.05
N GLU A 60 1.85 -9.87 8.68
CA GLU A 60 2.61 -8.76 9.26
C GLU A 60 1.81 -7.86 10.20
N ILE A 61 0.49 -7.80 10.00
CA ILE A 61 -0.43 -7.02 10.83
C ILE A 61 -0.90 -7.80 12.06
N ASN A 62 -1.36 -7.08 13.09
CA ASN A 62 -2.05 -7.66 14.23
C ASN A 62 -3.49 -7.13 14.32
N ILE A 63 -4.44 -7.93 13.83
CA ILE A 63 -5.87 -7.57 13.80
C ILE A 63 -6.45 -7.42 15.21
N GLU A 64 -6.01 -8.25 16.16
CA GLU A 64 -6.48 -8.18 17.57
C GLU A 64 -6.12 -6.85 18.23
N LEU A 65 -5.00 -6.23 17.82
CA LEU A 65 -4.65 -4.88 18.28
C LEU A 65 -5.42 -3.78 17.54
N GLY A 66 -6.06 -4.08 16.40
CA GLY A 66 -6.79 -3.12 15.58
C GLY A 66 -6.01 -2.61 14.36
N ASP A 67 -4.90 -3.25 13.99
CA ASP A 67 -4.19 -2.93 12.74
C ASP A 67 -5.16 -3.13 11.57
N ASN A 68 -5.26 -2.13 10.68
CA ASN A 68 -6.19 -2.17 9.57
C ASN A 68 -5.52 -1.82 8.24
N VAL A 69 -5.96 -2.49 7.18
CA VAL A 69 -5.49 -2.27 5.81
C VAL A 69 -6.69 -2.25 4.88
N ARG A 70 -6.75 -1.27 3.98
CA ARG A 70 -7.85 -1.11 3.02
C ARG A 70 -7.31 -1.14 1.59
N PHE A 71 -8.11 -1.72 0.70
CA PHE A 71 -7.85 -1.79 -0.73
C PHE A 71 -8.98 -1.10 -1.47
N TYR A 72 -8.66 -0.07 -2.23
CA TYR A 72 -9.61 0.65 -3.07
C TYR A 72 -9.26 0.35 -4.53
N LYS A 73 -10.10 -0.46 -5.18
CA LYS A 73 -10.00 -0.69 -6.62
C LYS A 73 -10.50 0.56 -7.33
N VAL A 74 -9.64 1.20 -8.10
CA VAL A 74 -9.95 2.45 -8.80
C VAL A 74 -10.22 2.12 -10.27
N CYS A 75 -11.38 2.53 -10.75
CA CYS A 75 -11.76 2.38 -12.16
C CYS A 75 -10.94 3.34 -13.05
N ASN A 76 -10.77 3.04 -14.35
CA ASN A 76 -9.98 3.91 -15.24
C ASN A 76 -10.51 5.36 -15.27
N SER A 77 -11.83 5.58 -15.34
CA SER A 77 -12.39 6.94 -15.30
C SER A 77 -12.34 7.61 -13.92
N CYS A 78 -12.03 6.85 -12.88
CA CYS A 78 -11.82 7.33 -11.52
C CYS A 78 -10.35 7.74 -11.33
N PHE A 79 -9.43 7.03 -12.00
CA PHE A 79 -7.98 7.27 -11.93
C PHE A 79 -7.61 8.66 -12.47
N GLU A 80 -8.19 9.05 -13.61
CA GLU A 80 -7.99 10.39 -14.21
C GLU A 80 -8.48 11.55 -13.32
N LYS A 81 -9.25 11.25 -12.27
CA LYS A 81 -9.80 12.22 -11.32
C LYS A 81 -9.05 12.26 -9.99
N ILE A 82 -7.94 11.53 -9.87
CA ILE A 82 -7.10 11.59 -8.67
C ILE A 82 -6.43 12.97 -8.64
N GLU A 83 -6.73 13.73 -7.59
CA GLU A 83 -6.11 15.02 -7.33
C GLU A 83 -5.12 14.88 -6.18
N VAL A 84 -3.90 15.38 -6.37
CA VAL A 84 -2.85 15.43 -5.35
C VAL A 84 -2.53 16.88 -5.04
N LEU A 85 -2.69 17.27 -3.78
CA LEU A 85 -2.29 18.58 -3.27
C LEU A 85 -0.96 18.43 -2.51
N GLY A 86 0.14 18.98 -3.04
CA GLY A 86 1.48 18.85 -2.44
C GLY A 86 2.57 18.48 -3.47
N MET A 87 3.61 17.76 -3.05
CA MET A 87 4.70 17.29 -3.91
C MET A 87 4.53 15.83 -4.36
N GLU A 88 5.00 15.60 -5.60
CA GLU A 88 4.89 14.43 -6.48
C GLU A 88 3.46 14.10 -6.93
N GLY A 89 3.29 14.00 -8.25
CA GLY A 89 2.02 13.63 -8.90
C GLY A 89 1.66 12.17 -8.66
N VAL A 90 0.56 11.73 -9.27
CA VAL A 90 0.14 10.31 -9.24
C VAL A 90 1.25 9.45 -9.86
N THR A 91 1.53 8.29 -9.27
CA THR A 91 2.59 7.42 -9.77
C THR A 91 2.26 6.95 -11.18
N GLU A 92 3.13 7.25 -12.14
CA GLU A 92 3.11 6.64 -13.47
C GLU A 92 3.93 5.34 -13.46
N ASP A 93 3.46 4.31 -14.19
CA ASP A 93 4.22 3.07 -14.38
C ASP A 93 5.61 3.40 -14.93
N GLN A 94 6.68 3.03 -14.22
CA GLN A 94 8.01 3.07 -14.81
C GLN A 94 8.09 1.98 -15.88
N GLU A 95 8.04 2.36 -17.17
CA GLU A 95 8.50 1.48 -18.25
C GLU A 95 9.99 1.22 -18.07
N VAL A 96 10.33 0.19 -17.28
CA VAL A 96 11.72 -0.26 -17.14
C VAL A 96 12.07 -1.08 -18.38
N TYR A 97 12.67 -0.43 -19.37
CA TYR A 97 13.40 -1.12 -20.45
C TYR A 97 14.71 -1.69 -19.88
N ILE A 98 14.76 -3.01 -19.66
CA ILE A 98 16.01 -3.70 -19.39
C ILE A 98 16.59 -4.11 -20.76
N PHE A 99 17.70 -3.48 -21.16
CA PHE A 99 18.49 -3.85 -22.33
C PHE A 99 19.28 -5.13 -22.10
#